data_AF-A0A0Q3TSQ0-F1
#
_entry.id   AF-A0A0Q3TSQ0-F1
#
_cell.length_a   1.000
_cell.length_b   1.000
_cell.length_c   1.000
_cell.angle_alpha   90.00
_cell.angle_beta   90.00
_cell.angle_gamma   90.00
#
_symmetry.space_group_name_H-M   'P 1'
#
loop_
_entity.id
_entity.type
_entity.pdbx_description
1 polymer ?
#
loop_
_entity_poly.entity_id
_entity_poly.type
_entity_poly.pdbx_seq_one_letter_code
_entity_poly.pdbx_strand_id
1 'polypeptide(L)' 'MNSVWSRYKHWLFYSLVVIGLIISLTKFTYSVQAIIATVFGIVGILGVTYLTFQIETQKRKENKK' A
#
# COMPACT_ATOMS: atom_id res chain seq x y z
N MET A 1 14.02 -6.83 21.58
CA MET A 1 14.62 -6.60 20.25
C MET A 1 13.82 -5.53 19.51
N ASN A 2 14.32 -4.29 19.55
CA ASN A 2 13.92 -3.03 18.89
C ASN A 2 12.46 -2.91 18.34
N SER A 3 11.53 -2.59 19.25
CA SER A 3 10.09 -2.32 19.02
C SER A 3 9.78 -1.38 17.83
N VAL A 4 10.70 -0.47 17.54
CA VAL A 4 10.60 0.51 16.46
C VAL A 4 10.46 -0.15 15.09
N TRP A 5 11.20 -1.23 14.83
CA TRP A 5 11.21 -1.88 13.50
C TRP A 5 9.91 -2.63 13.19
N SER A 6 9.22 -3.16 14.20
CA SER A 6 7.90 -3.80 14.03
C SER A 6 6.79 -2.79 13.73
N ARG A 7 6.93 -1.56 14.24
CA ARG A 7 5.94 -0.50 14.08
C ARG A 7 5.91 0.10 12.67
N TYR A 8 7.08 0.29 12.04
CA TYR A 8 7.19 0.98 10.74
C TYR A 8 7.25 0.06 9.52
N LYS A 9 7.39 -1.26 9.68
CA LYS A 9 7.43 -2.22 8.55
C LYS A 9 6.22 -2.12 7.62
N HIS A 10 5.02 -1.93 8.17
CA HIS A 10 3.80 -1.81 7.36
C HIS A 10 3.79 -0.52 6.55
N TRP A 11 4.31 0.58 7.10
CA TRP A 11 4.49 1.84 6.39
C TRP A 11 5.56 1.76 5.30
N LEU A 12 6.66 1.03 5.52
CA LEU A 12 7.67 0.79 4.49
C LEU A 12 7.12 -0.02 3.32
N PHE A 13 6.34 -1.08 3.60
CA PHE A 13 5.68 -1.87 2.57
C PHE A 13 4.68 -1.03 1.77
N TYR A 14 3.90 -0.19 2.46
CA TYR A 14 2.99 0.75 1.83
C TYR A 14 3.71 1.71 0.89
N SER A 15 4.80 2.35 1.34
CA SER A 15 5.61 3.24 0.51
C SER A 15 6.19 2.53 -0.73
N LEU A 16 6.65 1.30 -0.59
CA LEU A 16 7.17 0.49 -1.70
C LEU A 16 6.11 0.25 -2.78
N VAL A 17 4.89 -0.12 -2.37
CA VAL A 17 3.75 -0.34 -3.26
C VAL A 17 3.37 0.94 -3.99
N VAL A 18 3.27 2.07 -3.27
CA VAL A 18 2.92 3.37 -3.86
C VAL A 18 3.98 3.84 -4.87
N ILE A 19 5.26 3.74 -4.54
CA ILE A 19 6.36 4.16 -5.43
C ILE A 19 6.39 3.30 -6.70
N GLY A 20 6.24 1.98 -6.58
CA GLY A 20 6.20 1.07 -7.73
C GLY A 20 5.09 1.42 -8.72
N LEU A 21 3.95 1.87 -8.19
CA LEU A 21 2.81 2.28 -9.01
C LEU A 21 2.99 3.63 -9.69
N ILE A 22 3.59 4.62 -9.02
CA ILE A 22 3.94 5.90 -9.65
C ILE A 22 4.87 5.65 -10.85
N ILE A 23 5.86 4.77 -10.69
CA ILE A 23 6.76 4.39 -11.79
C ILE A 23 5.96 3.70 -12.92
N SER A 24 5.05 2.79 -12.59
CA SER A 24 4.19 2.14 -13.59
C SER A 24 3.30 3.12 -14.35
N LEU A 25 2.81 4.18 -13.68
CA LEU A 25 1.98 5.22 -14.32
C LEU A 25 2.82 6.15 -15.21
N THR A 26 4.08 6.41 -14.88
CA THR A 26 4.96 7.22 -15.75
C THR A 26 5.31 6.55 -17.08
N LYS A 27 5.21 5.21 -17.18
CA LYS A 27 5.41 4.46 -18.43
C LYS A 27 4.10 4.05 -19.11
N PHE A 28 3.01 4.73 -18.79
CA PHE A 28 1.68 4.36 -19.29
C PHE A 28 1.55 4.57 -20.81
N THR A 29 1.05 3.55 -21.51
CA THR A 29 0.75 3.57 -22.95
C THR A 29 -0.77 3.45 -23.12
N TYR A 30 -1.35 3.96 -24.21
CA TYR A 30 -2.80 3.85 -24.48
C TYR A 30 -3.24 2.45 -24.97
N SER A 31 -2.49 1.40 -24.61
CA SER A 31 -2.87 0.00 -24.88
C SER A 31 -3.94 -0.49 -23.92
N VAL A 32 -4.84 -1.35 -24.39
CA VAL A 32 -5.85 -2.05 -23.57
C VAL A 32 -5.20 -2.76 -22.37
N GLN A 33 -4.00 -3.33 -22.57
CA GLN A 33 -3.24 -3.97 -21.50
C GLN A 33 -2.84 -2.99 -20.39
N ALA A 34 -2.47 -1.76 -20.76
CA ALA A 34 -2.11 -0.74 -19.80
C ALA A 34 -3.35 -0.30 -19.01
N ILE A 35 -4.49 -0.10 -19.66
CA ILE A 35 -5.76 0.24 -18.99
C ILE A 35 -6.12 -0.83 -17.93
N ILE A 36 -6.03 -2.11 -18.30
CA ILE A 36 -6.28 -3.22 -17.38
C ILE A 36 -5.28 -3.18 -16.22
N ALA A 37 -3.98 -3.04 -16.50
CA ALA A 37 -2.94 -2.95 -15.48
C ALA A 37 -3.17 -1.78 -14.51
N THR A 38 -3.64 -0.63 -14.99
CA THR A 38 -3.98 0.52 -14.16
C THR A 38 -5.19 0.26 -13.27
N VAL A 39 -6.26 -0.36 -13.79
CA VAL A 39 -7.44 -0.71 -12.99
C VAL A 39 -7.05 -1.68 -11.87
N PHE A 40 -6.33 -2.76 -12.20
CA PHE A 40 -5.84 -3.71 -11.19
C PHE A 40 -4.86 -3.06 -10.20
N GLY A 41 -4.02 -2.13 -10.68
CA GLY A 41 -3.13 -1.33 -9.84
C GLY A 41 -3.89 -0.50 -8.81
N ILE A 42 -4.94 0.22 -9.24
CA ILE A 42 -5.80 1.02 -8.36
C ILE A 42 -6.50 0.14 -7.32
N VAL A 43 -7.08 -0.99 -7.74
CA VAL A 43 -7.74 -1.94 -6.82
C VAL A 43 -6.73 -2.49 -5.80
N GLY A 44 -5.51 -2.81 -6.24
CA GLY A 44 -4.42 -3.25 -5.38
C GLY A 44 -4.04 -2.19 -4.33
N ILE A 45 -3.94 -0.91 -4.73
CA ILE A 45 -3.69 0.21 -3.79
C ILE A 45 -4.81 0.29 -2.76
N LEU A 46 -6.07 0.32 -3.20
CA LEU A 46 -7.20 0.42 -2.28
C LEU A 46 -7.20 -0.72 -1.25
N GLY A 47 -6.88 -1.95 -1.69
CA GLY A 47 -6.73 -3.10 -0.80
C GLY A 47 -5.59 -2.96 0.21
N VAL A 48 -4.39 -2.56 -0.25
CA VAL A 48 -3.22 -2.37 0.64
C VAL A 48 -3.43 -1.20 1.60
N THR A 49 -4.02 -0.10 1.14
CA THR A 49 -4.40 1.05 1.98
C THR A 49 -5.40 0.63 3.05
N TYR A 50 -6.45 -0.08 2.66
CA TYR A 50 -7.46 -0.57 3.60
C TYR A 50 -6.84 -1.48 4.66
N LEU A 51 -6.02 -2.46 4.26
CA LEU A 51 -5.33 -3.37 5.18
C LEU A 51 -4.41 -2.61 6.14
N THR A 52 -3.60 -1.67 5.62
CA THR A 52 -2.69 -0.86 6.43
C THR A 52 -3.45 -0.02 7.44
N PHE A 53 -4.55 0.61 7.02
CA PHE A 53 -5.43 1.39 7.89
C PHE A 53 -6.09 0.53 8.97
N GLN A 54 -6.54 -0.68 8.61
CA GLN A 54 -7.18 -1.57 9.55
C GLN A 54 -6.18 -2.07 10.61
N ILE A 55 -4.96 -2.44 10.22
CA ILE A 55 -3.89 -2.83 11.14
C ILE A 55 -3.53 -1.69 12.10
N GLU A 56 -3.38 -0.46 11.58
CA GLU A 56 -3.10 0.72 12.42
C GLU A 56 -4.25 0.97 13.42
N THR A 57 -5.50 0.85 12.96
CA THR A 57 -6.68 1.00 13.81
C THR A 57 -6.75 -0.06 14.90
N GLN A 58 -6.45 -1.33 14.57
CA GLN A 58 -6.40 -2.41 15.55
C GLN A 58 -5.28 -2.18 16.58
N LYS A 59 -4.06 -1.82 16.15
CA LYS A 59 -2.95 -1.50 17.06
C LYS A 59 -3.25 -0.34 18.00
N ARG A 60 -4.02 0.66 17.56
CA ARG A 60 -4.47 1.78 18.40
C ARG A 60 -5.51 1.37 19.43
N LYS A 61 -6.36 0.39 19.10
CA LYS A 61 -7.33 -0.18 20.04
C LYS A 61 -6.64 -1.07 21.09
N GLU A 62 -5.64 -1.85 20.71
CA GLU A 62 -4.83 -2.66 21.64
C GLU A 62 -4.01 -1.79 22.60
N ASN A 63 -3.40 -0.68 22.15
CA ASN A 63 -2.64 0.22 23.03
C ASN A 63 -3.51 1.11 23.94
N LYS A 64 -4.84 1.09 23.78
CA LYS A 64 -5.79 1.82 24.64
C LYS A 64 -6.38 0.94 25.76
N LYS A 65 -6.03 -0.35 25.80
CA LYS A 65 -6.47 -1.31 26.81
C LYS A 65 -5.36 -1.54 27.82
#